data_AF-A0A5M9TPS7-F1
#
_entry.id   AF-A0A5M9TPS7-F1
#
_cell.length_a   1.000
_cell.length_b   1.000
_cell.length_c   1.000
_cell.angle_alpha   90.00
_cell.angle_beta   90.00
_cell.angle_gamma   90.00
#
_symmetry.space_group_name_H-M   'P 1'
#
loop_
_entity.id
_entity.type
_entity.pdbx_description
1 polymer ?
#
loop_
_entity_poly.entity_id
_entity_poly.type
_entity_poly.pdbx_seq_one_letter_code
_entity_poly.pdbx_strand_id
1 'polypeptide(L)' 'MRKRHSIDKAEWSETRENHYHKDCKDMAFEFGDRLIEVDGTVYLKRKEVEIKVIKPLKRKTFWYETWLKIKEIYNA' A
#
# COMPACT_ATOMS: atom_id res chain seq x y z
N MET A 1 15.61 5.70 -32.64
CA MET A 1 14.43 5.27 -31.85
C MET A 1 14.11 6.33 -30.80
N ARG A 2 13.04 7.11 -30.96
CA ARG A 2 12.60 8.06 -29.91
C ARG A 2 12.05 7.25 -28.73
N LYS A 3 12.81 7.17 -27.62
CA LYS A 3 12.29 6.66 -26.34
C LYS A 3 11.06 7.49 -25.98
N ARG A 4 9.91 6.85 -25.84
CA ARG A 4 8.65 7.53 -25.51
C ARG A 4 8.67 7.83 -24.02
N HIS A 5 8.78 9.10 -23.65
CA HIS A 5 8.77 9.58 -22.25
C HIS A 5 7.58 9.08 -21.41
N SER A 6 6.50 8.62 -22.04
CA SER A 6 5.35 8.03 -21.36
C SER A 6 5.62 6.65 -20.75
N ILE A 7 6.59 5.89 -21.30
CA ILE A 7 6.96 4.55 -20.81
C ILE A 7 7.73 4.68 -19.50
N ASP A 8 8.76 5.52 -19.48
CA ASP A 8 9.59 5.78 -18.29
C ASP A 8 8.74 6.24 -17.09
N LYS A 9 7.72 7.08 -17.32
CA LYS A 9 6.80 7.54 -16.26
C LYS A 9 5.91 6.42 -15.71
N ALA A 10 5.50 5.48 -16.55
CA ALA A 10 4.67 4.36 -16.14
C ALA A 10 5.48 3.37 -15.29
N GLU A 11 6.69 3.03 -15.74
CA GLU A 11 7.63 2.17 -14.98
C GLU A 11 7.98 2.78 -13.62
N TRP A 12 8.19 4.10 -13.58
CA TRP A 12 8.47 4.80 -12.32
C TRP A 12 7.27 4.81 -11.35
N SER A 13 6.04 4.89 -11.89
CA SER A 13 4.81 4.79 -11.08
C SER A 13 4.63 3.40 -10.49
N GLU A 14 4.88 2.34 -11.28
CA GLU A 14 4.78 0.95 -10.83
C GLU A 14 5.84 0.60 -9.78
N THR A 15 7.07 1.06 -10.00
CA THR A 15 8.17 0.93 -9.03
C THR A 15 7.81 1.56 -7.68
N ARG A 16 7.15 2.73 -7.69
CA ARG A 16 6.71 3.41 -6.47
C ARG A 16 5.59 2.67 -5.74
N GLU A 17 4.58 2.17 -6.46
CA GLU A 17 3.52 1.38 -5.83
C GLU A 17 4.06 0.12 -5.18
N ASN A 18 5.03 -0.55 -5.80
CA ASN A 18 5.72 -1.69 -5.20
C ASN A 18 6.52 -1.31 -3.95
N HIS A 19 7.18 -0.15 -3.95
CA HIS A 19 7.83 0.36 -2.74
C HIS A 19 6.82 0.62 -1.61
N TYR A 20 5.70 1.30 -1.89
CA TYR A 20 4.67 1.53 -0.86
C TYR A 20 4.09 0.22 -0.33
N HIS A 21 3.88 -0.78 -1.19
CA HIS A 21 3.42 -2.10 -0.78
C HIS A 21 4.40 -2.75 0.20
N LYS A 22 5.70 -2.70 -0.10
CA LYS A 22 6.75 -3.23 0.78
C LYS A 22 6.78 -2.47 2.11
N ASP A 23 6.82 -1.15 2.08
CA ASP A 23 6.84 -0.31 3.29
C ASP A 23 5.62 -0.59 4.19
N CYS A 24 4.42 -0.76 3.60
CA CYS A 24 3.23 -1.11 4.36
C CYS A 24 3.38 -2.44 5.11
N LYS A 25 3.93 -3.46 4.44
CA LYS A 25 4.15 -4.79 5.02
C LYS A 25 5.22 -4.75 6.10
N ASP A 26 6.32 -4.05 5.86
CA ASP A 26 7.41 -3.91 6.80
C ASP A 26 6.91 -3.20 8.08
N MET A 27 6.18 -2.08 7.94
CA MET A 27 5.55 -1.40 9.09
C MET A 27 4.59 -2.33 9.85
N ALA A 28 3.65 -2.99 9.17
CA ALA A 28 2.71 -3.88 9.85
C ALA A 28 3.44 -5.01 10.61
N PHE A 29 4.51 -5.55 10.03
CA PHE A 29 5.32 -6.59 10.64
C PHE A 29 6.08 -6.12 11.89
N GLU A 30 6.63 -4.89 11.87
CA GLU A 30 7.30 -4.30 13.05
C GLU A 30 6.38 -4.22 14.27
N PHE A 31 5.07 -4.01 14.06
CA PHE A 31 4.06 -3.99 15.12
C PHE A 31 3.44 -5.38 15.41
N GLY A 32 3.91 -6.45 14.75
CA GLY A 32 3.38 -7.81 14.89
C GLY A 32 2.01 -8.03 14.26
N ASP A 33 1.56 -7.10 13.42
CA ASP A 33 0.30 -7.16 12.69
C ASP A 33 0.53 -7.73 11.26
N ARG A 34 -0.56 -7.99 10.54
CA ARG A 34 -0.51 -8.43 9.13
C ARG A 34 -1.48 -7.65 8.27
N LEU A 35 -1.07 -7.33 7.04
CA LEU A 35 -1.95 -6.72 6.04
C LEU A 35 -2.59 -7.79 5.15
N ILE A 36 -3.89 -7.66 4.93
CA ILE A 36 -4.68 -8.53 4.07
C ILE A 36 -5.44 -7.65 3.09
N GLU A 37 -5.38 -8.00 1.80
CA GLU A 37 -6.20 -7.39 0.77
C GLU A 37 -7.35 -8.34 0.42
N VAL A 38 -8.60 -7.85 0.51
CA VAL A 38 -9.80 -8.58 0.09
C VAL A 38 -10.69 -7.64 -0.72
N ASP A 39 -11.01 -8.00 -1.96
CA ASP A 39 -11.85 -7.22 -2.88
C ASP A 39 -11.43 -5.74 -3.02
N GLY A 40 -10.11 -5.50 -3.10
CA GLY A 40 -9.54 -4.15 -3.18
C GLY A 40 -9.73 -3.33 -1.91
N THR A 41 -10.02 -3.97 -0.79
CA THR A 41 -10.05 -3.37 0.55
C THR A 41 -8.90 -3.92 1.36
N VAL A 42 -8.15 -3.04 2.01
CA VAL A 42 -7.04 -3.42 2.89
C VAL A 42 -7.53 -3.52 4.32
N TYR A 43 -7.18 -4.62 4.97
CA TYR A 43 -7.45 -4.93 6.36
C TYR A 43 -6.13 -5.12 7.09
N LEU A 44 -6.10 -4.68 8.35
CA LEU A 44 -5.03 -4.92 9.28
C LEU A 44 -5.50 -5.97 10.28
N LYS A 45 -4.81 -7.12 10.28
CA LYS A 45 -5.06 -8.21 11.20
C LYS A 45 -4.12 -8.08 12.40
N ARG A 46 -4.70 -7.73 13.54
CA ARG A 46 -4.04 -7.62 14.83
C ARG A 46 -4.49 -8.74 15.74
N LYS A 47 -3.63 -9.74 15.96
CA LYS A 47 -3.97 -10.96 16.72
C LYS A 47 -5.26 -11.60 16.18
N GLU A 48 -6.39 -11.39 16.86
CA GLU A 48 -7.71 -11.95 16.54
C GLU A 48 -8.71 -10.91 15.99
N VAL A 49 -8.29 -9.65 15.85
CA VAL A 49 -9.14 -8.56 15.33
C VAL A 49 -8.71 -8.19 13.92
N GLU A 50 -9.69 -8.07 13.03
CA GLU A 50 -9.50 -7.52 11.69
C GLU A 50 -10.07 -6.11 11.63
N ILE A 51 -9.21 -5.15 11.37
CA ILE A 51 -9.55 -3.73 11.29
C ILE A 51 -9.50 -3.33 9.84
N LYS A 52 -10.62 -2.81 9.31
CA LYS A 52 -10.63 -2.23 7.97
C LYS A 52 -9.78 -0.96 7.96
N VAL A 53 -8.74 -0.94 7.12
CA VAL A 53 -7.83 0.20 6.97
C VAL A 53 -8.41 1.20 5.98
N ILE A 54 -8.56 0.77 4.73
CA ILE A 54 -9.01 1.62 3.63
C ILE A 54 -9.53 0.76 2.48
N LYS A 55 -10.42 1.33 1.65
CA LYS A 55 -10.74 0.81 0.31
C LYS A 55 -10.25 1.84 -0.71
N PRO A 56 -9.01 1.70 -1.24
CA PRO A 56 -8.46 2.69 -2.15
C PRO A 56 -9.32 2.84 -3.40
N LEU A 57 -9.51 4.08 -3.85
CA LEU A 57 -10.42 4.38 -4.96
C LEU A 57 -9.79 4.11 -6.32
N LYS A 58 -8.45 4.18 -6.41
CA LYS A 58 -7.71 4.07 -7.65
C LYS A 58 -6.65 2.97 -7.53
N ARG A 59 -6.65 2.02 -8.49
CA ARG A 59 -5.65 0.96 -8.56
C ARG A 59 -4.21 1.46 -8.69
N LYS A 60 -4.00 2.61 -9.33
CA LYS A 60 -2.66 3.18 -9.58
C LYS A 60 -2.02 3.82 -8.33
N THR A 61 -2.81 4.07 -7.29
CA THR A 61 -2.37 4.70 -6.04
C THR A 61 -2.80 3.86 -4.84
N PHE A 62 -3.03 2.58 -5.06
CA PHE A 62 -3.63 1.67 -4.10
C PHE A 62 -2.76 1.57 -2.84
N TRP A 63 -1.48 1.28 -3.03
CA TRP A 63 -0.54 1.12 -1.92
C TRP A 63 -0.08 2.46 -1.38
N TYR A 64 -0.01 3.50 -2.19
CA TYR A 64 0.22 4.86 -1.70
C TYR A 64 -0.87 5.32 -0.71
N GLU A 65 -2.15 5.16 -1.07
CA GLU A 65 -3.28 5.51 -0.19
C GLU A 65 -3.27 4.65 1.08
N THR A 66 -2.96 3.35 0.95
CA THR A 66 -2.81 2.44 2.08
C THR A 66 -1.68 2.85 3.01
N TRP A 67 -0.52 3.23 2.45
CA TRP A 67 0.66 3.65 3.20
C TRP A 67 0.40 4.89 4.04
N LEU A 68 -0.30 5.89 3.49
CA LEU A 68 -0.73 7.06 4.26
C LEU A 68 -1.58 6.63 5.46
N LYS A 69 -2.54 5.72 5.26
CA LYS A 69 -3.44 5.29 6.33
C LYS A 69 -2.74 4.46 7.40
N ILE A 70 -1.83 3.58 7.00
CA ILE A 70 -1.02 2.78 7.93
C ILE A 70 -0.10 3.67 8.77
N LYS A 71 0.49 4.70 8.16
CA LYS A 71 1.25 5.71 8.92
C LYS A 71 0.40 6.44 9.94
N GLU A 72 -0.83 6.82 9.62
CA GLU A 72 -1.75 7.43 10.60
C GLU A 72 -2.06 6.49 11.76
N ILE A 73 -2.15 5.18 11.51
CA ILE A 73 -2.46 4.17 12.55
C ILE A 73 -1.26 3.96 13.50
N TYR A 74 -0.03 3.94 12.97
CA TYR A 74 1.17 3.59 13.75
C TYR A 74 1.97 4.78 14.27
N ASN A 75 1.86 5.97 13.68
CA ASN A 75 2.49 7.20 14.19
C ASN A 75 1.55 8.00 15.13
N ALA A 76 0.54 7.35 15.72
CA ALA A 76 -0.37 7.95 16.70
C ALA A 76 0.23 7.98 18.11
#